data_AF-A0A957DNL3-F1
#
_entry.id   AF-A0A957DNL3-F1
#
_cell.length_a   1.000
_cell.length_b   1.000
_cell.length_c   1.000
_cell.angle_alpha   90.00
_cell.angle_beta   90.00
_cell.angle_gamma   90.00
#
_symmetry.space_group_name_H-M   'P 1'
#
loop_
_entity.id
_entity.type
_entity.pdbx_description
1 polymer ?
#
loop_
_entity_poly.entity_id
_entity_poly.type
_entity_poly.pdbx_seq_one_letter_code
_entity_poly.pdbx_strand_id
1 'polypeptide(L)'
;MPDSIQFPKHFLWGAATSSYQIEGAWQADGKGESIWDRFSHTPGKISDGRNGDVACDHYNRMPQDVALMQSLGLHAYRFSISWPRILPNGRGPISQAGLDFYDRLVDALLAANITPFITLYHWDLPQALQDEGGWPSRSTAEAFVTYADLVSQRLGDRVKNWITHNEPWVVAFVGYWQGRHAPGIQDFAQAIRASHHLLLSHGWAVPVIR
;
A
#
# COMPACT_ATOMS: atom_id res chain seq x y z
N MET A 1 -4.99 -41.88 -16.17
CA MET A 1 -4.90 -40.43 -16.40
C MET A 1 -3.75 -39.92 -15.54
N PRO A 2 -2.84 -39.07 -16.05
CA PRO A 2 -1.77 -38.59 -15.19
C PRO A 2 -2.40 -37.78 -14.04
N ASP A 3 -2.07 -38.25 -12.84
CA ASP A 3 -2.17 -37.70 -11.50
C ASP A 3 -2.83 -36.31 -11.37
N SER A 4 -3.94 -36.26 -10.64
CA SER A 4 -4.54 -34.99 -10.19
C SER A 4 -3.49 -34.14 -9.48
N ILE A 5 -3.32 -32.88 -9.88
CA ILE A 5 -2.46 -31.93 -9.16
C ILE A 5 -3.13 -31.64 -7.83
N GLN A 6 -2.54 -32.14 -6.75
CA GLN A 6 -2.99 -31.90 -5.38
C GLN A 6 -2.03 -30.94 -4.70
N PHE A 7 -2.57 -29.86 -4.15
CA PHE A 7 -1.81 -28.93 -3.33
C PHE A 7 -1.65 -29.48 -1.90
N PRO A 8 -0.62 -29.03 -1.15
CA PRO A 8 -0.51 -29.34 0.27
C PRO A 8 -1.80 -28.99 1.03
N LYS A 9 -2.16 -29.80 2.05
CA LYS A 9 -3.43 -29.66 2.79
C LYS A 9 -3.71 -28.26 3.34
N HIS A 10 -2.67 -27.49 3.64
CA HIS A 10 -2.76 -26.15 4.22
C HIS A 10 -2.30 -25.05 3.25
N PHE A 11 -2.35 -25.31 1.95
CA PHE A 11 -2.07 -24.28 0.94
C PHE A 11 -3.12 -23.17 1.04
N LEU A 12 -2.65 -21.92 1.21
CA LEU A 12 -3.52 -20.75 1.31
C LEU A 12 -3.87 -20.24 -0.09
N TRP A 13 -5.17 -20.17 -0.36
CA TRP A 13 -5.72 -19.56 -1.56
C TRP A 13 -6.28 -18.19 -1.22
N GLY A 14 -5.93 -17.18 -2.03
CA GLY A 14 -6.34 -15.81 -1.80
C GLY A 14 -6.29 -14.95 -3.04
N ALA A 15 -6.66 -13.68 -2.86
CA ALA A 15 -6.56 -12.63 -3.87
C ALA A 15 -5.76 -11.44 -3.32
N ALA A 16 -5.32 -10.55 -4.21
CA ALA A 16 -4.51 -9.39 -3.84
C ALA A 16 -4.98 -8.10 -4.52
N THR A 17 -4.85 -6.98 -3.82
CA THR A 17 -5.17 -5.63 -4.31
C THR A 17 -4.15 -4.59 -3.82
N SER A 18 -4.30 -3.34 -4.26
CA SER A 18 -3.54 -2.18 -3.82
C SER A 18 -4.50 -1.03 -3.50
N SER A 19 -4.21 -0.29 -2.43
CA SER A 19 -4.97 0.86 -1.92
C SER A 19 -5.38 1.81 -3.03
N TYR A 20 -4.41 2.43 -3.71
CA TYR A 20 -4.69 3.42 -4.76
C TYR A 20 -5.48 2.85 -5.96
N GLN A 21 -5.35 1.55 -6.22
CA GLN A 21 -5.98 0.92 -7.38
C GLN A 21 -7.47 0.61 -7.17
N ILE A 22 -7.93 0.48 -5.91
CA ILE A 22 -9.31 0.07 -5.61
C ILE A 22 -10.07 1.02 -4.69
N GLU A 23 -9.39 1.74 -3.79
CA GLU A 23 -10.06 2.47 -2.70
C GLU A 23 -10.96 3.60 -3.20
N GLY A 24 -10.45 4.47 -4.07
CA GLY A 24 -11.11 5.72 -4.36
C GLY A 24 -11.11 6.66 -3.16
N ALA A 25 -12.13 7.50 -3.06
CA ALA A 25 -12.33 8.44 -1.95
C ALA A 25 -11.04 9.25 -1.64
N TRP A 26 -10.36 9.70 -2.70
CA TRP A 26 -8.96 10.14 -2.64
C TRP A 26 -8.68 11.33 -1.72
N GLN A 27 -9.71 12.11 -1.38
CA GLN A 27 -9.69 13.28 -0.50
C GLN A 27 -10.65 13.15 0.71
N ALA A 28 -11.24 11.97 0.94
CA ALA A 28 -12.15 11.73 2.05
C ALA A 28 -11.39 11.63 3.38
N ASP A 29 -12.05 12.04 4.47
CA ASP A 29 -11.61 11.83 5.85
C ASP A 29 -10.17 12.28 6.15
N GLY A 30 -9.75 13.36 5.49
CA GLY A 30 -8.44 13.96 5.69
C GLY A 30 -7.27 13.19 5.06
N LYS A 31 -7.53 12.25 4.14
CA LYS A 31 -6.46 11.62 3.34
C LYS A 31 -5.63 12.69 2.62
N GLY A 32 -4.31 12.60 2.74
CA GLY A 32 -3.36 13.44 2.01
C GLY A 32 -3.20 13.07 0.54
N GLU A 33 -2.60 13.98 -0.22
CA GLU A 33 -2.18 13.72 -1.61
C GLU A 33 -1.03 12.70 -1.62
N SER A 34 -1.10 11.70 -2.50
CA SER A 34 -0.01 10.78 -2.82
C SER A 34 0.72 11.19 -4.11
N ILE A 35 1.89 10.61 -4.35
CA ILE A 35 2.59 10.78 -5.64
C ILE A 35 1.76 10.29 -6.84
N TRP A 36 0.87 9.32 -6.64
CA TRP A 36 -0.02 8.82 -7.69
C TRP A 36 -1.23 9.72 -7.94
N ASP A 37 -1.72 10.42 -6.90
CA ASP A 37 -2.70 11.48 -7.07
C ASP A 37 -2.12 12.56 -7.99
N ARG A 38 -0.94 13.10 -7.67
CA ARG A 38 -0.30 14.14 -8.50
C ARG A 38 0.02 13.64 -9.92
N PHE A 39 0.58 12.44 -10.02
CA PHE A 39 0.99 11.86 -11.30
C PHE A 39 -0.20 11.61 -12.23
N SER A 40 -1.30 11.04 -11.72
CA SER A 40 -2.47 10.73 -12.54
C SER A 40 -3.25 11.97 -12.97
N HIS A 41 -3.22 13.04 -12.17
CA HIS A 41 -3.79 14.34 -12.53
C HIS A 41 -2.90 15.15 -13.49
N THR A 42 -1.68 14.71 -13.78
CA THR A 42 -0.79 15.40 -14.72
C THR A 42 -1.10 14.98 -16.17
N PRO A 43 -1.44 15.92 -17.08
CA PRO A 43 -1.74 15.60 -18.47
C PRO A 43 -0.66 14.77 -19.15
N GLY A 44 -1.07 13.70 -19.85
CA GLY A 44 -0.17 12.83 -20.61
C GLY A 44 0.61 11.80 -19.80
N LYS A 45 0.48 11.76 -18.47
CA LYS A 45 1.11 10.72 -17.63
C LYS A 45 0.34 9.41 -17.59
N ILE A 46 -0.97 9.46 -17.76
CA ILE A 46 -1.85 8.29 -17.91
C ILE A 46 -2.38 8.25 -19.33
N SER A 47 -2.29 7.09 -19.99
CA SER A 47 -2.59 6.93 -21.41
C SER A 47 -4.03 7.32 -21.80
N ASP A 48 -4.98 7.09 -20.90
CA ASP A 48 -6.41 7.43 -21.08
C ASP A 48 -6.85 8.60 -20.19
N GLY A 49 -5.92 9.25 -19.49
CA GLY A 49 -6.18 10.38 -18.60
C GLY A 49 -7.00 10.08 -17.35
N ARG A 50 -7.24 8.80 -17.00
CA ARG A 50 -7.96 8.43 -15.79
C ARG A 50 -7.10 8.57 -14.53
N ASN A 51 -7.76 8.66 -13.38
CA ASN A 51 -7.15 8.75 -12.06
C ASN A 51 -7.76 7.74 -11.07
N GLY A 52 -7.21 7.70 -9.86
CA GLY A 52 -7.66 6.83 -8.77
C GLY A 52 -8.76 7.43 -7.90
N ASP A 53 -9.41 8.52 -8.31
CA ASP A 53 -10.30 9.31 -7.43
C ASP A 53 -11.49 8.51 -6.89
N VAL A 54 -12.04 7.66 -7.76
CA VAL A 54 -13.15 6.74 -7.47
C VAL A 54 -12.68 5.30 -7.52
N ALA A 55 -11.87 4.93 -8.52
CA ALA A 55 -11.39 3.56 -8.72
C ALA A 55 -12.53 2.52 -8.67
N CYS A 56 -12.46 1.54 -7.75
CA CYS A 56 -13.53 0.56 -7.52
C CYS A 56 -14.50 0.99 -6.41
N ASP A 57 -14.29 2.17 -5.81
CA ASP A 57 -15.06 2.70 -4.68
C ASP A 57 -15.01 1.76 -3.45
N HIS A 58 -13.93 0.99 -3.30
CA HIS A 58 -13.74 0.03 -2.21
C HIS A 58 -13.80 0.72 -0.84
N TYR A 59 -13.39 1.99 -0.74
CA TYR A 59 -13.50 2.73 0.52
C TYR A 59 -14.93 2.73 1.09
N ASN A 60 -15.93 2.86 0.22
CA ASN A 60 -17.34 2.85 0.58
C ASN A 60 -17.98 1.46 0.45
N ARG A 61 -17.39 0.57 -0.36
CA ARG A 61 -17.92 -0.76 -0.71
C ARG A 61 -17.22 -1.93 -0.02
N MET A 62 -16.34 -1.64 0.93
CA MET A 62 -15.56 -2.67 1.64
C MET A 62 -16.42 -3.82 2.17
N PRO A 63 -17.57 -3.59 2.85
CA PRO A 63 -18.40 -4.71 3.33
C PRO A 63 -18.87 -5.64 2.21
N GLN A 64 -19.20 -5.11 1.04
CA GLN A 64 -19.63 -5.88 -0.13
C GLN A 64 -18.47 -6.68 -0.72
N ASP A 65 -17.28 -6.09 -0.79
CA ASP A 65 -16.10 -6.78 -1.31
C ASP A 65 -15.66 -7.92 -0.38
N VAL A 66 -15.72 -7.74 0.95
CA VAL A 66 -15.44 -8.83 1.90
C VAL A 66 -16.47 -9.95 1.76
N ALA A 67 -17.76 -9.62 1.61
CA ALA A 67 -18.79 -10.63 1.37
C ALA A 67 -18.54 -11.41 0.07
N LEU A 68 -18.09 -10.73 -0.99
CA LEU A 68 -17.72 -11.37 -2.26
C LEU A 68 -16.53 -12.32 -2.07
N MET A 69 -15.47 -11.89 -1.39
CA MET A 69 -14.31 -12.74 -1.07
C MET A 69 -14.72 -14.00 -0.30
N GLN A 70 -15.63 -13.86 0.66
CA GLN A 70 -16.16 -14.99 1.42
C GLN A 70 -16.94 -15.95 0.53
N SER A 71 -17.81 -15.45 -0.34
CA SER A 71 -18.59 -16.28 -1.26
C SER A 71 -17.73 -17.02 -2.30
N LEU A 72 -16.57 -16.46 -2.65
CA LEU A 72 -15.56 -17.10 -3.50
C LEU A 72 -14.77 -18.19 -2.77
N GLY A 73 -14.90 -18.28 -1.45
CA GLY A 73 -14.15 -19.23 -0.62
C GLY A 73 -12.67 -18.88 -0.47
N LEU A 74 -12.32 -17.59 -0.49
CA LEU A 74 -10.95 -17.17 -0.22
C LEU A 74 -10.60 -17.41 1.26
N HIS A 75 -9.36 -17.84 1.52
CA HIS A 75 -8.83 -18.02 2.87
C HIS A 75 -7.81 -16.94 3.26
N ALA A 76 -7.34 -16.16 2.28
CA ALA A 76 -6.42 -15.06 2.49
C ALA A 76 -6.78 -13.87 1.59
N TYR A 77 -6.56 -12.66 2.10
CA TYR A 77 -6.66 -11.45 1.31
C TYR A 77 -5.44 -10.56 1.56
N ARG A 78 -4.70 -10.30 0.48
CA ARG A 78 -3.58 -9.37 0.50
C ARG A 78 -4.07 -7.99 0.07
N PHE A 79 -3.85 -6.98 0.90
CA PHE A 79 -4.13 -5.59 0.56
C PHE A 79 -3.01 -4.69 1.03
N SER A 80 -2.93 -3.47 0.50
CA SER A 80 -2.02 -2.45 1.02
C SER A 80 -2.75 -1.40 1.84
N ILE A 81 -2.01 -0.78 2.77
CA ILE A 81 -2.48 0.40 3.50
C ILE A 81 -2.00 1.64 2.76
N SER A 82 -2.90 2.60 2.59
CA SER A 82 -2.54 3.90 2.05
C SER A 82 -1.86 4.75 3.11
N TRP A 83 -0.54 4.91 2.97
CA TRP A 83 0.26 5.77 3.86
C TRP A 83 -0.33 7.19 3.99
N PRO A 84 -0.70 7.92 2.92
CA PRO A 84 -1.27 9.26 3.06
C PRO A 84 -2.67 9.27 3.71
N ARG A 85 -3.30 8.11 3.88
CA ARG A 85 -4.53 8.00 4.68
C ARG A 85 -4.24 7.93 6.16
N ILE A 86 -3.11 7.34 6.56
CA ILE A 86 -2.69 7.22 7.97
C ILE A 86 -1.96 8.47 8.44
N LEU A 87 -1.01 8.94 7.64
CA LEU A 87 -0.20 10.13 7.87
C LEU A 87 -0.30 11.02 6.63
N PRO A 88 -1.23 12.00 6.60
CA PRO A 88 -1.50 12.80 5.39
C PRO A 88 -0.29 13.51 4.81
N ASN A 89 0.61 14.00 5.67
CA ASN A 89 1.87 14.63 5.27
C ASN A 89 3.06 13.64 5.30
N GLY A 90 2.78 12.35 5.41
CA GLY A 90 3.75 11.26 5.64
C GLY A 90 4.41 11.23 7.01
N ARG A 91 4.22 12.29 7.80
CA ARG A 91 4.68 12.43 9.19
C ARG A 91 3.65 13.19 10.02
N GLY A 92 3.89 13.19 11.33
CA GLY A 92 3.18 14.06 12.26
C GLY A 92 1.82 13.48 12.66
N PRO A 93 0.75 14.30 12.68
CA PRO A 93 -0.56 13.88 13.18
C PRO A 93 -1.12 12.69 12.40
N ILE A 94 -1.67 11.75 13.16
CA ILE A 94 -2.33 10.54 12.65
C ILE A 94 -3.76 10.89 12.26
N SER A 95 -4.23 10.43 11.10
CA SER A 95 -5.66 10.42 10.79
C SER A 95 -6.32 9.18 11.41
N GLN A 96 -7.14 9.39 12.45
CA GLN A 96 -7.87 8.28 13.09
C GLN A 96 -8.90 7.66 12.16
N ALA A 97 -9.63 8.47 11.39
CA ALA A 97 -10.56 7.95 10.38
C ALA A 97 -9.84 7.10 9.31
N GLY A 98 -8.58 7.44 9.00
CA GLY A 98 -7.71 6.63 8.16
C GLY A 98 -7.43 5.24 8.75
N LEU A 99 -6.97 5.19 9.99
CA LEU A 99 -6.72 3.93 10.70
C LEU A 99 -7.99 3.10 10.90
N ASP A 100 -9.10 3.74 11.26
CA ASP A 100 -10.37 3.07 11.55
C ASP A 100 -10.98 2.39 10.31
N PHE A 101 -10.63 2.83 9.10
CA PHE A 101 -10.98 2.08 7.88
C PHE A 101 -10.28 0.72 7.84
N TYR A 102 -8.96 0.69 8.04
CA TYR A 102 -8.20 -0.57 7.99
C TYR A 102 -8.46 -1.46 9.20
N ASP A 103 -8.72 -0.88 10.38
CA ASP A 103 -9.15 -1.61 11.58
C ASP A 103 -10.45 -2.38 11.30
N ARG A 104 -11.47 -1.70 10.74
CA ARG A 104 -12.74 -2.33 10.35
C ARG A 104 -12.58 -3.35 9.22
N LEU A 105 -11.71 -3.10 8.25
CA LEU A 105 -11.42 -4.06 7.18
C LEU A 105 -10.80 -5.34 7.75
N VAL A 106 -9.82 -5.23 8.65
CA VAL A 106 -9.22 -6.38 9.34
C VAL A 106 -10.27 -7.16 10.12
N ASP A 107 -11.13 -6.49 10.89
CA ASP A 107 -12.21 -7.15 11.62
C ASP A 107 -13.21 -7.86 10.71
N ALA A 108 -13.61 -7.23 9.60
CA ALA A 108 -14.53 -7.81 8.63
C ALA A 108 -13.93 -9.07 7.97
N LEU A 109 -12.64 -9.04 7.60
CA LEU A 109 -11.95 -10.19 7.03
C LEU A 109 -11.87 -11.36 8.02
N LEU A 110 -11.48 -11.08 9.27
CA LEU A 110 -11.36 -12.12 10.29
C LEU A 110 -12.72 -12.72 10.65
N ALA A 111 -13.77 -11.89 10.75
CA ALA A 111 -15.14 -12.37 10.92
C ALA A 111 -15.61 -13.25 9.75
N ALA A 112 -15.09 -13.03 8.54
CA ALA A 112 -15.34 -13.84 7.36
C ALA A 112 -14.44 -15.08 7.24
N ASN A 113 -13.56 -15.35 8.22
CA ASN A 113 -12.50 -16.38 8.18
C ASN A 113 -11.47 -16.20 7.05
N ILE A 114 -11.18 -14.95 6.69
CA ILE A 114 -10.19 -14.59 5.68
C ILE A 114 -8.96 -14.02 6.40
N THR A 115 -7.80 -14.62 6.18
CA THR A 115 -6.54 -14.18 6.80
C THR A 115 -6.01 -12.92 6.11
N PRO A 116 -5.80 -11.80 6.83
CA PRO A 116 -5.23 -10.59 6.26
C PRO A 116 -3.73 -10.72 6.01
N PHE A 117 -3.28 -10.28 4.83
CA PHE A 117 -1.88 -10.10 4.44
C PHE A 117 -1.64 -8.63 4.10
N ILE A 118 -1.04 -7.88 5.02
CA ILE A 118 -0.90 -6.42 4.88
C ILE A 118 0.40 -6.06 4.18
N THR A 119 0.29 -5.27 3.12
CA THR A 119 1.40 -4.58 2.47
C THR A 119 1.48 -3.14 2.97
N LEU A 120 2.57 -2.77 3.66
CA LEU A 120 2.72 -1.43 4.24
C LEU A 120 2.93 -0.35 3.18
N TYR A 121 3.71 -0.64 2.14
CA TYR A 121 3.95 0.29 1.05
C TYR A 121 3.68 -0.32 -0.32
N HIS A 122 2.70 0.26 -1.03
CA HIS A 122 2.36 -0.10 -2.40
C HIS A 122 2.27 1.15 -3.28
N TRP A 123 3.40 1.88 -3.33
CA TRP A 123 3.71 2.94 -4.28
C TRP A 123 3.05 4.30 -4.03
N ASP A 124 2.08 4.40 -3.12
CA ASP A 124 1.36 5.63 -2.80
C ASP A 124 2.08 6.48 -1.73
N LEU A 125 3.33 6.88 -2.00
CA LEU A 125 4.09 7.76 -1.10
C LEU A 125 3.32 9.08 -0.90
N PRO A 126 3.16 9.59 0.33
CA PRO A 126 2.63 10.93 0.57
C PRO A 126 3.42 11.97 -0.21
N GLN A 127 2.71 12.81 -0.96
CA GLN A 127 3.33 13.78 -1.85
C GLN A 127 4.20 14.79 -1.09
N ALA A 128 3.85 15.12 0.16
CA ALA A 128 4.68 15.93 1.04
C ALA A 128 6.09 15.34 1.24
N LEU A 129 6.23 14.02 1.37
CA LEU A 129 7.55 13.37 1.46
C LEU A 129 8.29 13.40 0.13
N GLN A 130 7.57 13.34 -1.00
CA GLN A 130 8.19 13.50 -2.32
C GLN A 130 8.68 14.93 -2.55
N ASP A 131 7.97 15.93 -2.05
CA ASP A 131 8.37 17.35 -2.10
C ASP A 131 9.63 17.60 -1.25
N GLU A 132 9.87 16.78 -0.21
CA GLU A 132 11.11 16.73 0.59
C GLU A 132 12.22 15.85 -0.03
N GLY A 133 12.03 15.33 -1.25
CA GLY A 133 13.03 14.55 -1.99
C GLY A 133 12.71 13.07 -2.18
N GLY A 134 11.62 12.56 -1.60
CA GLY A 134 11.10 11.21 -1.83
C GLY A 134 12.08 10.10 -1.46
N TRP A 135 11.90 8.91 -2.05
CA TRP A 135 12.78 7.76 -1.77
C TRP A 135 14.29 8.00 -1.98
N PRO A 136 14.75 8.87 -2.89
CA PRO A 136 16.17 9.25 -2.93
C PRO A 136 16.69 9.93 -1.66
N SER A 137 15.80 10.47 -0.81
CA SER A 137 16.11 11.02 0.51
C SER A 137 16.10 9.94 1.59
N ARG A 138 17.12 9.93 2.45
CA ARG A 138 17.21 9.00 3.59
C ARG A 138 16.08 9.24 4.59
N SER A 139 15.63 10.49 4.73
CA SER A 139 14.56 10.83 5.67
C SER A 139 13.28 10.05 5.35
N THR A 140 12.97 9.76 4.09
CA THR A 140 11.80 8.96 3.71
C THR A 140 11.88 7.52 4.25
N ALA A 141 13.08 6.92 4.33
CA ALA A 141 13.26 5.63 4.98
C ALA A 141 12.94 5.70 6.48
N GLU A 142 13.34 6.77 7.17
CA GLU A 142 13.03 7.00 8.58
C GLU A 142 11.52 7.23 8.79
N ALA A 143 10.86 7.96 7.87
CA ALA A 143 9.42 8.14 7.86
C ALA A 143 8.67 6.82 7.79
N PHE A 144 9.14 5.94 6.91
CA PHE A 144 8.53 4.64 6.69
C PHE A 144 8.57 3.77 7.95
N VAL A 145 9.67 3.82 8.71
CA VAL A 145 9.80 3.05 9.97
C VAL A 145 8.78 3.55 11.00
N THR A 146 8.64 4.86 11.17
CA THR A 146 7.62 5.42 12.09
C THR A 146 6.20 5.05 11.67
N TYR A 147 5.91 5.12 10.37
CA TYR A 147 4.63 4.70 9.81
C TYR A 147 4.36 3.20 10.03
N ALA A 148 5.35 2.35 9.76
CA ALA A 148 5.26 0.90 9.94
C ALA A 148 5.00 0.51 11.40
N ASP A 149 5.74 1.11 12.34
CA ASP A 149 5.55 0.89 13.78
C ASP A 149 4.13 1.26 14.20
N LEU A 150 3.67 2.47 13.86
CA LEU A 150 2.32 2.96 14.16
C LEU A 150 1.22 2.02 13.65
N VAL A 151 1.30 1.61 12.38
CA VAL A 151 0.31 0.71 11.78
C VAL A 151 0.34 -0.67 12.47
N SER A 152 1.53 -1.20 12.74
CA SER A 152 1.68 -2.50 13.40
C SER A 152 1.23 -2.47 14.87
N GLN A 153 1.36 -1.34 15.57
CA GLN A 153 0.81 -1.18 16.91
C GLN A 153 -0.72 -1.22 16.91
N ARG A 154 -1.37 -0.68 15.88
CA ARG A 154 -2.83 -0.64 15.79
C ARG A 154 -3.45 -1.98 15.38
N LEU A 155 -2.79 -2.73 14.51
CA LEU A 155 -3.37 -3.92 13.86
C LEU A 155 -2.64 -5.25 14.20
N GLY A 156 -1.44 -5.17 14.78
CA GLY A 156 -0.56 -6.33 15.04
C GLY A 156 -1.05 -7.25 16.15
N ASP A 157 -2.07 -6.86 16.91
CA ASP A 157 -2.77 -7.77 17.82
C ASP A 157 -3.41 -8.94 17.05
N ARG A 158 -3.96 -8.66 15.86
CA ARG A 158 -4.70 -9.61 15.01
C ARG A 158 -3.99 -9.98 13.70
N VAL A 159 -3.21 -9.07 13.11
CA VAL A 159 -2.51 -9.30 11.84
C VAL A 159 -1.12 -9.89 12.09
N LYS A 160 -0.77 -10.98 11.39
CA LYS A 160 0.53 -11.66 11.52
C LYS A 160 1.32 -11.72 10.22
N ASN A 161 0.70 -11.46 9.08
CA ASN A 161 1.33 -11.55 7.78
C ASN A 161 1.59 -10.15 7.23
N TRP A 162 2.86 -9.73 7.29
CA TRP A 162 3.29 -8.39 6.92
C TRP A 162 4.24 -8.42 5.72
N ILE A 163 4.03 -7.48 4.80
CA ILE A 163 4.86 -7.23 3.64
C ILE A 163 5.26 -5.76 3.71
N THR A 164 6.55 -5.46 3.90
CA THR A 164 7.02 -4.07 3.98
C THR A 164 6.78 -3.30 2.68
N HIS A 165 7.32 -3.79 1.56
CA HIS A 165 7.29 -3.13 0.27
C HIS A 165 6.79 -4.06 -0.82
N ASN A 166 5.87 -3.57 -1.66
CA ASN A 166 5.59 -4.19 -2.95
C ASN A 166 6.58 -3.71 -4.02
N GLU A 167 7.23 -4.66 -4.68
CA GLU A 167 8.06 -4.42 -5.88
C GLU A 167 9.01 -3.20 -5.79
N PRO A 168 10.00 -3.19 -4.87
CA PRO A 168 10.95 -2.08 -4.74
C PRO A 168 11.65 -1.69 -6.05
N TRP A 169 11.86 -2.65 -6.95
CA TRP A 169 12.42 -2.38 -8.27
C TRP A 169 11.53 -1.46 -9.11
N VAL A 170 10.20 -1.67 -9.09
CA VAL A 170 9.26 -0.82 -9.83
C VAL A 170 9.27 0.60 -9.26
N VAL A 171 9.21 0.73 -7.94
CA VAL A 171 9.29 2.04 -7.26
C VAL A 171 10.56 2.78 -7.67
N ALA A 172 11.73 2.14 -7.56
CA ALA A 172 13.01 2.76 -7.86
C ALA A 172 13.21 3.03 -9.35
N PHE A 173 13.16 2.00 -10.19
CA PHE A 173 13.59 2.13 -11.59
C PHE A 173 12.49 2.63 -12.51
N VAL A 174 11.23 2.23 -12.30
CA VAL A 174 10.11 2.71 -13.13
C VAL A 174 9.67 4.11 -12.69
N GLY A 175 9.75 4.40 -11.39
CA GLY A 175 9.41 5.70 -10.79
C GLY A 175 10.49 6.78 -10.91
N TYR A 176 11.77 6.44 -10.68
CA TYR A 176 12.87 7.42 -10.66
C TYR A 176 13.85 7.37 -11.83
N TRP A 177 13.85 6.31 -12.68
CA TRP A 177 14.73 6.27 -13.86
C TRP A 177 13.98 6.31 -15.19
N GLN A 178 12.94 5.50 -15.36
CA GLN A 178 12.18 5.48 -16.61
C GLN A 178 11.09 6.56 -16.65
N GLY A 179 10.65 7.03 -15.48
CA GLY A 179 9.61 8.04 -15.32
C GLY A 179 8.22 7.61 -15.80
N ARG A 180 7.98 6.29 -15.93
CA ARG A 180 6.69 5.73 -16.38
C ARG A 180 5.67 5.60 -15.26
N HIS A 181 6.13 5.47 -14.02
CA HIS A 181 5.29 5.49 -12.82
C HIS A 181 5.57 6.74 -12.00
N ALA A 182 4.67 7.09 -11.08
CA ALA A 182 4.92 8.14 -10.09
C ALA A 182 6.24 7.89 -9.34
N PRO A 183 7.05 8.93 -9.05
CA PRO A 183 6.81 10.36 -9.31
C PRO A 183 7.15 10.83 -10.75
N GLY A 184 7.56 9.93 -11.64
CA GLY A 184 7.79 10.25 -13.05
C GLY A 184 9.16 10.86 -13.33
N ILE A 185 10.15 10.57 -12.49
CA ILE A 185 11.52 11.10 -12.58
C ILE A 185 12.35 10.25 -13.55
N GLN A 186 13.27 10.89 -14.27
CA GLN A 186 14.16 10.26 -15.25
C GLN A 186 15.64 10.49 -14.88
N ASP A 187 16.05 9.96 -13.74
CA ASP A 187 17.39 10.13 -13.17
C ASP A 187 17.88 8.79 -12.55
N PHE A 188 18.88 8.19 -13.20
CA PHE A 188 19.44 6.92 -12.76
C PHE A 188 20.09 7.00 -11.37
N ALA A 189 20.75 8.11 -11.03
CA ALA A 189 21.38 8.27 -9.72
C ALA A 189 20.32 8.32 -8.60
N GLN A 190 19.19 8.99 -8.87
CA GLN A 190 18.05 8.97 -7.96
C GLN A 190 17.43 7.57 -7.83
N ALA A 191 17.33 6.81 -8.92
CA ALA A 191 16.83 5.43 -8.84
C ALA A 191 17.72 4.52 -7.98
N ILE A 192 19.05 4.65 -8.07
CA ILE A 192 19.97 3.90 -7.20
C ILE A 192 19.79 4.29 -5.73
N ARG A 193 19.67 5.60 -5.44
CA ARG A 193 19.41 6.08 -4.06
C ARG A 193 18.05 5.59 -3.54
N ALA A 194 17.01 5.67 -4.34
CA ALA A 194 15.68 5.17 -4.01
C ALA A 194 15.71 3.66 -3.71
N SER A 195 16.37 2.88 -4.55
CA SER A 195 16.55 1.43 -4.33
C SER A 195 17.25 1.14 -3.00
N HIS A 196 18.33 1.87 -2.69
CA HIS A 196 19.03 1.73 -1.43
C HIS A 196 18.12 2.05 -0.23
N HIS A 197 17.39 3.16 -0.25
CA HIS A 197 16.55 3.57 0.88
C HIS A 197 15.29 2.73 1.05
N LEU A 198 14.72 2.17 -0.02
CA LEU A 198 13.67 1.16 0.07
C LEU A 198 14.16 -0.07 0.84
N LEU A 199 15.34 -0.61 0.49
CA LEU A 199 15.93 -1.76 1.19
C LEU A 199 16.38 -1.43 2.61
N LEU A 200 16.88 -0.22 2.85
CA LEU A 200 17.23 0.25 4.19
C LEU A 200 15.99 0.34 5.09
N SER A 201 14.93 0.97 4.58
CA SER A 201 13.66 1.11 5.30
C SER A 201 12.99 -0.25 5.56
N HIS A 202 13.11 -1.20 4.63
CA HIS A 202 12.73 -2.60 4.86
C HIS A 202 13.44 -3.18 6.08
N GLY A 203 14.78 -3.14 6.10
CA GLY A 203 15.58 -3.70 7.18
C GLY A 203 15.32 -3.03 8.54
N TRP A 204 15.00 -1.75 8.55
CA TRP A 204 14.64 -1.01 9.76
C TRP A 204 13.19 -1.21 10.21
N ALA A 205 12.26 -1.47 9.29
CA ALA A 205 10.86 -1.69 9.63
C ALA A 205 10.62 -3.08 10.22
N VAL A 206 11.34 -4.11 9.76
CA VAL A 206 11.14 -5.49 10.23
C VAL A 206 11.21 -5.63 11.77
N PRO A 207 12.19 -5.05 12.48
CA PRO A 207 12.27 -5.17 13.94
C PRO A 207 11.18 -4.42 14.72
N VAL A 208 10.50 -3.43 14.11
CA VAL A 208 9.46 -2.65 14.80
C VAL A 208 8.05 -3.20 14.54
N ILE A 209 7.88 -4.03 13.53
CA ILE A 209 6.59 -4.69 13.22
C ILE A 209 6.28 -5.72 14.31
N ARG A 210 5.07 -5.65 14.85
CA ARG A 210 4.54 -6.49 15.93
C ARG A 210 3.64 -7.62 15.44
#